data_AF-A0A1C6U5N3-F1
#
_entry.id   AF-A0A1C6U5N3-F1
#
_cell.length_a   1.000
_cell.length_b   1.000
_cell.length_c   1.000
_cell.angle_alpha   90.00
_cell.angle_beta   90.00
_cell.angle_gamma   90.00
#
_symmetry.space_group_name_H-M   'P 1'
#
loop_
_entity.id
_entity.type
_entity.pdbx_description
1 polymer ?
#
loop_
_entity_poly.entity_id
_entity_poly.type
_entity_poly.pdbx_seq_one_letter_code
_entity_poly.pdbx_strand_id
1 'polypeptide(L)'
;MLAIFASIFSGFLSASLANRIGWEAAPALPSGAARTQLAEMLTPGLSARWYERSDGPFRNNGGETDAASVSYSTDRTPATEDVDAYLAGLQQRLEAAGWTVTDTYSTSPTDIETGARQNNSQALTARNDALVLSFEDYFDAASAEGGLIVSIYRAEPRWLTGSTLAVGLLGMLAGWLLAGWASRRLEHRPLAAALAATAVIGGLVLLIPAWLLGSLQYLGTLSGTAVPDSPFWRGLVPTDEFGGMAYPAGAAITAAIAVAALCPPRPAPATDPGPASHLTHEANLDQDQK
;
A
#
# COMPACT_ATOMS: atom_id res chain seq x y z
N MET A 1 -3.38 -23.42 13.47
CA MET A 1 -3.46 -22.00 13.85
C MET A 1 -2.21 -21.21 13.44
N LEU A 2 -1.00 -21.57 13.90
CA LEU A 2 0.25 -20.85 13.53
C LEU A 2 0.45 -20.72 12.01
N ALA A 3 0.25 -21.80 11.24
CA ALA A 3 0.38 -21.77 9.79
C ALA A 3 -0.59 -20.79 9.11
N ILE A 4 -1.81 -20.61 9.66
CA ILE A 4 -2.81 -19.67 9.11
C ILE A 4 -2.31 -18.24 9.29
N PHE A 5 -1.83 -17.89 10.48
CA PHE A 5 -1.29 -16.55 10.69
C PHE A 5 -0.02 -16.31 9.87
N ALA A 6 0.90 -17.28 9.83
CA ALA A 6 2.09 -17.18 8.99
C ALA A 6 1.72 -16.92 7.52
N SER A 7 0.69 -17.59 6.99
CA SER A 7 0.15 -17.31 5.67
C SER A 7 -0.40 -15.89 5.55
N ILE A 8 -1.33 -15.49 6.41
CA ILE A 8 -1.98 -14.16 6.34
C ILE A 8 -0.93 -13.03 6.35
N PHE A 9 0.02 -13.08 7.29
CA PHE A 9 1.03 -12.03 7.42
C PHE A 9 2.09 -12.07 6.31
N SER A 10 2.49 -13.26 5.84
CA SER A 10 3.37 -13.35 4.66
C SER A 10 2.69 -12.78 3.42
N GLY A 11 1.37 -13.00 3.28
CA GLY A 11 0.57 -12.39 2.24
C GLY A 11 0.51 -10.87 2.35
N PHE A 12 0.23 -10.35 3.55
CA PHE A 12 0.25 -8.91 3.82
C PHE A 12 1.60 -8.27 3.46
N LEU A 13 2.72 -8.80 3.97
CA LEU A 13 4.05 -8.26 3.70
C LEU A 13 4.41 -8.31 2.20
N SER A 14 4.08 -9.42 1.52
CA SER A 14 4.33 -9.56 0.09
C SER A 14 3.48 -8.60 -0.73
N ALA A 15 2.21 -8.42 -0.37
CA ALA A 15 1.31 -7.44 -0.97
C ALA A 15 1.82 -6.00 -0.74
N SER A 16 2.22 -5.65 0.49
CA SER A 16 2.82 -4.35 0.83
C SER A 16 4.05 -4.05 -0.01
N LEU A 17 4.96 -5.03 -0.17
CA LEU A 17 6.15 -4.87 -1.00
C LEU A 17 5.79 -4.70 -2.49
N ALA A 18 4.89 -5.53 -3.01
CA ALA A 18 4.45 -5.44 -4.40
C ALA A 18 3.76 -4.10 -4.71
N ASN A 19 2.89 -3.65 -3.80
CA ASN A 19 2.23 -2.36 -3.89
C ASN A 19 3.28 -1.24 -3.93
N ARG A 20 4.30 -1.30 -3.06
CA ARG A 20 5.39 -0.30 -3.03
C ARG A 20 6.15 -0.25 -4.34
N ILE A 21 6.63 -1.39 -4.81
CA ILE A 21 7.34 -1.49 -6.09
C ILE A 21 6.46 -0.98 -7.23
N GLY A 22 5.17 -1.29 -7.21
CA GLY A 22 4.27 -0.88 -8.26
C GLY A 22 4.01 0.63 -8.30
N TRP A 23 3.96 1.30 -7.14
CA TRP A 23 3.91 2.76 -7.06
C TRP A 23 5.21 3.44 -7.49
N GLU A 24 6.37 2.85 -7.18
CA GLU A 24 7.66 3.34 -7.69
C GLU A 24 7.77 3.21 -9.21
N ALA A 25 7.13 2.18 -9.79
CA ALA A 25 7.03 1.97 -11.24
C ALA A 25 5.91 2.78 -11.91
N ALA A 26 5.03 3.44 -11.13
CA ALA A 26 3.97 4.27 -11.66
C ALA A 26 4.52 5.52 -12.36
N PRO A 27 3.79 6.10 -13.33
CA PRO A 27 4.20 7.34 -13.97
C PRO A 27 4.54 8.44 -12.96
N ALA A 28 5.63 9.16 -13.21
CA ALA A 28 6.07 10.26 -12.37
C ALA A 28 5.13 11.47 -12.48
N LEU A 29 5.12 12.32 -11.45
CA LEU A 29 4.42 13.60 -11.48
C LEU A 29 4.97 14.51 -12.60
N PRO A 30 4.13 15.37 -13.20
CA PRO A 30 4.55 16.28 -14.25
C PRO A 30 5.70 17.18 -13.77
N SER A 31 6.63 17.47 -14.68
CA SER A 31 7.79 18.33 -14.44
C SER A 31 8.05 19.23 -15.66
N GLY A 32 8.85 20.28 -15.47
CA GLY A 32 9.25 21.19 -16.54
C GLY A 32 8.07 21.73 -17.36
N ALA A 33 8.17 21.59 -18.69
CA ALA A 33 7.16 22.08 -19.63
C ALA A 33 5.78 21.42 -19.47
N ALA A 34 5.73 20.11 -19.17
CA ALA A 34 4.46 19.40 -18.97
C ALA A 34 3.68 19.98 -17.78
N ARG A 35 4.40 20.36 -16.72
CA ARG A 35 3.81 21.00 -15.55
C ARG A 35 3.26 22.40 -15.88
N THR A 36 3.99 23.20 -16.66
CA THR A 36 3.51 24.52 -17.10
C THR A 36 2.29 24.42 -18.01
N GLN A 37 2.28 23.47 -18.95
CA GLN A 37 1.12 23.23 -19.81
C GLN A 37 -0.12 22.83 -19.01
N LEU A 38 0.07 21.98 -17.98
CA LEU A 38 -1.01 21.58 -17.10
C LEU A 38 -1.56 22.77 -16.30
N ALA A 39 -0.68 23.61 -15.75
CA ALA A 39 -1.10 24.84 -15.06
C ALA A 39 -1.85 25.81 -15.99
N GLU A 40 -1.39 26.01 -17.23
CA GLU A 40 -2.08 26.86 -18.20
C GLU A 40 -3.47 26.31 -18.58
N MET A 41 -3.62 24.99 -18.67
CA MET A 41 -4.91 24.36 -18.92
C MET A 41 -5.90 24.55 -17.76
N LEU A 42 -5.42 24.38 -16.53
CA LEU A 42 -6.25 24.47 -15.32
C LEU A 42 -6.62 25.91 -15.00
N THR A 43 -5.63 26.81 -15.04
CA THR A 43 -5.74 28.20 -14.62
C THR A 43 -5.21 29.15 -15.71
N PRO A 44 -5.89 29.25 -16.86
CA PRO A 44 -5.39 29.97 -18.03
C PRO A 44 -5.18 31.46 -17.74
N GLY A 45 -4.03 31.98 -18.15
CA GLY A 45 -3.66 33.38 -17.93
C GLY A 45 -3.32 33.75 -16.47
N LEU A 46 -3.33 32.80 -15.54
CA LEU A 46 -2.97 33.03 -14.14
C LEU A 46 -1.53 32.60 -13.85
N SER A 47 -0.86 33.36 -12.99
CA SER A 47 0.51 33.04 -12.56
C SER A 47 0.51 31.96 -11.48
N ALA A 48 1.04 30.78 -11.80
CA ALA A 48 1.18 29.66 -10.87
C ALA A 48 2.40 29.85 -9.93
N ARG A 49 2.15 29.93 -8.62
CA ARG A 49 3.17 29.94 -7.57
C ARG A 49 3.32 28.54 -6.97
N TRP A 50 4.32 27.81 -7.42
CA TRP A 50 4.63 26.46 -6.93
C TRP A 50 5.23 26.51 -5.53
N TYR A 51 4.65 25.78 -4.58
CA TYR A 51 5.11 25.76 -3.19
C TYR A 51 5.38 24.35 -2.66
N GLU A 52 4.89 23.30 -3.35
CA GLU A 52 5.10 21.93 -2.93
C GLU A 52 5.49 21.02 -4.10
N ARG A 53 6.49 20.17 -3.87
CA ARG A 53 6.84 19.06 -4.75
C ARG A 53 7.45 17.91 -3.95
N SER A 54 6.96 16.71 -4.17
CA SER A 54 7.60 15.47 -3.74
C SER A 54 7.80 14.53 -4.94
N ASP A 55 9.03 14.09 -5.17
CA ASP A 55 9.36 13.24 -6.32
C ASP A 55 9.06 11.75 -6.10
N GLY A 56 8.88 11.32 -4.84
CA GLY A 56 8.47 9.95 -4.50
C GLY A 56 6.99 9.68 -4.82
N PRO A 57 6.49 8.45 -4.62
CA PRO A 57 5.06 8.17 -4.69
C PRO A 57 4.30 8.63 -3.43
N PHE A 58 4.98 8.62 -2.28
CA PHE A 58 4.47 9.05 -0.99
C PHE A 58 5.53 9.87 -0.25
N ARG A 59 5.11 10.74 0.66
CA ARG A 59 5.98 11.52 1.55
C ARG A 59 5.58 11.31 3.00
N ASN A 60 6.53 11.44 3.92
CA ASN A 60 6.22 11.54 5.34
C ASN A 60 6.12 13.03 5.71
N ASN A 61 4.97 13.45 6.22
CA ASN A 61 4.67 14.81 6.63
C ASN A 61 4.40 14.82 8.14
N GLY A 62 5.47 14.91 8.95
CA GLY A 62 5.33 15.02 10.39
C GLY A 62 4.77 13.77 11.09
N GLY A 63 5.02 12.58 10.54
CA GLY A 63 4.54 11.31 11.09
C GLY A 63 3.40 10.67 10.28
N GLU A 64 2.79 11.41 9.36
CA GLU A 64 1.77 10.87 8.46
C GLU A 64 2.37 10.59 7.09
N THR A 65 2.06 9.43 6.52
CA THR A 65 2.48 9.09 5.15
C THR A 65 1.34 9.38 4.18
N ASP A 66 1.54 10.41 3.35
CA ASP A 66 0.55 10.91 2.39
C ASP A 66 1.03 10.74 0.95
N ALA A 67 0.10 10.74 -0.02
CA ALA A 67 0.47 10.78 -1.44
C ALA A 67 1.35 11.99 -1.74
N ALA A 68 2.41 11.73 -2.50
CA ALA A 68 3.24 12.79 -3.03
C ALA A 68 2.44 13.59 -4.07
N SER A 69 2.61 14.90 -4.01
CA SER A 69 1.93 15.84 -4.89
C SER A 69 2.90 16.85 -5.50
N VAL A 70 2.39 17.57 -6.48
CA VAL A 70 2.92 18.87 -6.89
C VAL A 70 1.80 19.88 -6.79
N SER A 71 2.03 20.96 -6.04
CA SER A 71 1.00 21.94 -5.75
C SER A 71 1.43 23.36 -6.07
N TYR A 72 0.46 24.15 -6.51
CA TYR A 72 0.62 25.58 -6.73
C TYR A 72 -0.63 26.33 -6.32
N SER A 73 -0.45 27.63 -6.08
CA SER A 73 -1.55 28.56 -5.92
C SER A 73 -1.51 29.66 -6.96
N THR A 74 -2.65 30.28 -7.21
CA THR A 74 -2.74 31.51 -8.01
C THR A 74 -3.34 32.62 -7.16
N ASP A 75 -2.99 33.86 -7.49
CA ASP A 75 -3.70 35.01 -6.95
C ASP A 75 -5.11 35.11 -7.56
N ARG A 76 -6.02 35.73 -6.80
CA ARG A 76 -7.37 36.07 -7.23
C ARG A 76 -7.36 37.01 -8.42
N THR A 77 -8.32 36.85 -9.32
CA THR A 77 -8.61 37.81 -10.40
C THR A 77 -10.11 38.03 -10.53
N PRO A 78 -10.58 39.07 -11.25
CA PRO A 78 -12.01 39.24 -11.52
C PRO A 78 -12.68 38.02 -12.18
N ALA A 79 -11.91 37.24 -12.94
CA ALA A 79 -12.40 36.01 -13.57
C ALA A 79 -12.66 34.87 -12.57
N THR A 80 -12.04 34.90 -11.39
CA THR A 80 -12.19 33.88 -10.34
C THR A 80 -13.10 34.35 -9.19
N GLU A 81 -13.76 35.51 -9.32
CA GLU A 81 -14.73 35.98 -8.30
C GLU A 81 -16.07 35.24 -8.41
N ASP A 82 -16.45 34.85 -9.63
CA ASP A 82 -17.61 33.98 -9.89
C ASP A 82 -17.16 32.51 -9.86
N VAL A 83 -17.09 31.96 -8.64
CA VAL A 83 -16.61 30.60 -8.37
C VAL A 83 -17.40 29.56 -9.17
N ASP A 84 -18.73 29.70 -9.26
CA ASP A 84 -19.59 28.76 -9.99
C ASP A 84 -19.27 28.76 -11.49
N ALA A 85 -19.19 29.95 -12.10
CA ALA A 85 -18.87 30.07 -13.51
C ALA A 85 -17.44 29.61 -13.82
N TYR A 86 -16.48 29.93 -12.95
CA TYR A 86 -15.09 29.53 -13.11
C TYR A 86 -14.94 28.00 -13.03
N LEU A 87 -15.58 27.36 -12.05
CA LEU A 87 -15.54 25.92 -11.86
C LEU A 87 -16.22 25.16 -13.01
N ALA A 88 -17.35 25.66 -13.52
CA ALA A 88 -17.99 25.12 -14.72
C ALA A 88 -17.08 25.18 -15.95
N GLY A 89 -16.38 26.31 -16.15
CA GLY A 89 -15.39 26.46 -17.20
C GLY A 89 -14.19 25.51 -17.02
N LEU A 90 -13.72 25.32 -15.79
CA LEU A 90 -12.67 24.36 -15.46
C LEU A 90 -13.09 22.93 -15.78
N GLN A 91 -14.29 22.52 -15.38
CA GLN A 91 -14.84 21.20 -15.68
C GLN A 91 -14.87 20.96 -17.19
N GLN A 92 -15.35 21.91 -17.99
CA GLN A 92 -15.37 21.79 -19.43
C GLN A 92 -13.96 21.61 -20.02
N ARG A 93 -12.96 22.37 -19.53
CA ARG A 93 -11.56 22.23 -19.97
C ARG A 93 -10.98 20.86 -19.59
N LEU A 94 -11.27 20.38 -18.38
CA LEU A 94 -10.84 19.07 -17.91
C LEU A 94 -11.42 17.94 -18.77
N GLU A 95 -12.73 17.95 -19.01
CA GLU A 95 -13.41 16.97 -19.85
C GLU A 95 -12.89 16.99 -21.30
N ALA A 96 -12.68 18.19 -21.87
CA ALA A 96 -12.08 18.34 -23.20
C ALA A 96 -10.64 17.80 -23.28
N ALA A 97 -9.91 17.83 -22.16
CA ALA A 97 -8.57 17.25 -22.03
C ALA A 97 -8.57 15.76 -21.63
N GLY A 98 -9.73 15.11 -21.59
CA GLY A 98 -9.87 13.68 -21.28
C GLY A 98 -9.80 13.34 -19.78
N TRP A 99 -9.97 14.32 -18.90
CA TRP A 99 -10.16 14.08 -17.48
C TRP A 99 -11.63 13.78 -17.17
N THR A 100 -11.86 13.01 -16.11
CA THR A 100 -13.19 12.75 -15.55
C THR A 100 -13.30 13.46 -14.22
N VAL A 101 -14.26 14.39 -14.08
CA VAL A 101 -14.58 14.99 -12.77
C VAL A 101 -15.30 13.95 -11.92
N THR A 102 -14.73 13.64 -10.76
CA THR A 102 -15.20 12.57 -9.86
C THR A 102 -16.06 13.09 -8.73
N ASP A 103 -15.81 14.31 -8.27
CA ASP A 103 -16.57 14.95 -7.22
C ASP A 103 -16.50 16.47 -7.33
N THR A 104 -17.56 17.14 -6.88
CA THR A 104 -17.66 18.59 -6.73
C THR A 104 -18.39 18.89 -5.44
N TYR A 105 -17.75 19.62 -4.54
CA TYR A 105 -18.29 19.91 -3.21
C TYR A 105 -17.92 21.32 -2.75
N SER A 106 -18.70 21.86 -1.83
CA SER A 106 -18.39 23.17 -1.24
C SER A 106 -17.43 23.00 -0.07
N THR A 107 -16.37 23.82 -0.04
CA THR A 107 -15.42 23.92 1.08
C THR A 107 -15.75 25.07 2.03
N SER A 108 -16.88 25.75 1.80
CA SER A 108 -17.28 26.90 2.59
C SER A 108 -17.50 26.54 4.06
N PRO A 109 -16.85 27.25 5.02
CA PRO A 109 -17.15 27.07 6.44
C PRO A 109 -18.64 27.28 6.67
N THR A 110 -19.23 26.31 7.39
CA THR A 110 -20.61 26.39 7.82
C THR A 110 -20.62 26.91 9.25
N ASP A 111 -21.29 28.04 9.42
CA ASP A 111 -21.54 28.63 10.73
C ASP A 111 -22.37 27.65 11.57
N ILE A 112 -21.87 27.26 12.74
CA ILE A 112 -22.48 26.21 13.56
C ILE A 112 -23.80 26.69 14.19
N GLU A 113 -23.90 27.99 14.50
CA GLU A 113 -25.09 28.54 15.15
C GLU A 113 -26.25 28.74 14.18
N THR A 114 -25.94 29.18 12.96
CA THR A 114 -26.94 29.57 11.95
C THR A 114 -27.11 28.55 10.83
N GLY A 115 -26.14 27.65 10.64
CA GLY A 115 -26.06 26.75 9.49
C GLY A 115 -25.74 27.46 8.16
N ALA A 116 -25.47 28.76 8.18
CA ALA A 116 -25.17 29.54 6.98
C ALA A 116 -23.73 29.29 6.50
N ARG A 117 -23.52 29.29 5.19
CA ARG A 117 -22.16 29.27 4.61
C ARG A 117 -21.58 30.67 4.58
N GLN A 118 -20.37 30.84 5.09
CA GLN A 118 -19.78 32.17 5.30
C GLN A 118 -19.08 32.76 4.07
N ASN A 119 -18.73 31.93 3.08
CA ASN A 119 -17.98 32.35 1.89
C ASN A 119 -18.42 31.53 0.65
N ASN A 120 -17.98 31.94 -0.54
CA ASN A 120 -18.21 31.15 -1.75
C ASN A 120 -16.92 30.35 -2.02
N SER A 121 -16.90 29.08 -1.62
CA SER A 121 -15.75 28.22 -1.84
C SER A 121 -16.19 26.85 -2.31
N GLN A 122 -15.55 26.39 -3.37
CA GLN A 122 -15.83 25.11 -4.00
C GLN A 122 -14.55 24.40 -4.36
N ALA A 123 -14.61 23.08 -4.26
CA ALA A 123 -13.56 22.20 -4.70
C ALA A 123 -14.13 21.18 -5.68
N LEU A 124 -13.25 20.70 -6.55
CA LEU A 124 -13.51 19.53 -7.36
C LEU A 124 -12.34 18.57 -7.30
N THR A 125 -12.63 17.30 -7.56
CA THR A 125 -11.63 16.29 -7.86
C THR A 125 -11.81 15.81 -9.29
N ALA A 126 -10.70 15.61 -9.99
CA ALA A 126 -10.73 15.04 -11.32
C ALA A 126 -9.61 14.02 -11.50
N ARG A 127 -9.81 13.06 -12.41
CA ARG A 127 -8.87 11.98 -12.65
C ARG A 127 -8.68 11.72 -14.13
N ASN A 128 -7.46 11.37 -14.52
CA ASN A 128 -7.18 10.68 -15.77
C ASN A 128 -6.42 9.36 -15.50
N ASP A 129 -5.88 8.72 -16.54
CA ASP A 129 -5.19 7.44 -16.39
C ASP A 129 -3.92 7.49 -15.52
N ALA A 130 -3.27 8.65 -15.40
CA ALA A 130 -1.98 8.81 -14.73
C ALA A 130 -2.00 9.73 -13.51
N LEU A 131 -2.99 10.62 -13.40
CA LEU A 131 -3.02 11.69 -12.42
C LEU A 131 -4.40 11.84 -11.76
N VAL A 132 -4.38 12.29 -10.52
CA VAL A 132 -5.54 12.80 -9.79
C VAL A 132 -5.29 14.27 -9.49
N LEU A 133 -6.31 15.09 -9.68
CA LEU A 133 -6.32 16.52 -9.45
C LEU A 133 -7.27 16.79 -8.28
N SER A 134 -6.80 17.58 -7.32
CA SER A 134 -7.63 18.31 -6.36
C SER A 134 -7.50 19.79 -6.67
N PHE A 135 -8.63 20.44 -6.88
CA PHE A 135 -8.73 21.86 -7.17
C PHE A 135 -9.67 22.49 -6.14
N GLU A 136 -9.26 23.62 -5.56
CA GLU A 136 -10.09 24.41 -4.66
C GLU A 136 -10.04 25.88 -5.10
N ASP A 137 -11.21 26.49 -5.22
CA ASP A 137 -11.41 27.92 -5.39
C ASP A 137 -12.01 28.47 -4.09
N TYR A 138 -11.23 29.28 -3.39
CA TYR A 138 -11.64 29.94 -2.17
C TYR A 138 -11.82 31.43 -2.46
N PHE A 139 -13.01 31.96 -2.17
CA PHE A 139 -13.30 33.39 -2.23
C PHE A 139 -14.12 33.86 -1.02
N ASP A 140 -13.56 34.83 -0.29
CA ASP A 140 -14.24 35.56 0.77
C ASP A 140 -14.44 37.03 0.37
N ALA A 141 -15.70 37.37 0.10
CA ALA A 141 -16.08 38.72 -0.30
C ALA A 141 -15.87 39.77 0.80
N ALA A 142 -15.89 39.38 2.09
CA ALA A 142 -15.78 40.31 3.21
C ALA A 142 -14.36 40.82 3.39
N SER A 143 -13.37 39.94 3.23
CA SER A 143 -11.94 40.25 3.32
C SER A 143 -11.31 40.59 1.96
N ALA A 144 -12.02 40.34 0.86
CA ALA A 144 -11.50 40.36 -0.51
C ALA A 144 -10.30 39.42 -0.73
N GLU A 145 -10.16 38.42 0.15
CA GLU A 145 -9.18 37.35 0.05
C GLU A 145 -9.71 36.23 -0.85
N GLY A 146 -8.80 35.64 -1.61
CA GLY A 146 -9.16 34.52 -2.45
C GLY A 146 -7.97 34.01 -3.26
N GLY A 147 -8.17 32.86 -3.87
CA GLY A 147 -7.17 32.25 -4.72
C GLY A 147 -7.56 30.83 -5.09
N LEU A 148 -6.79 30.28 -6.01
CA LEU A 148 -6.94 28.90 -6.44
C LEU A 148 -5.82 28.08 -5.81
N ILE A 149 -6.17 26.91 -5.28
CA ILE A 149 -5.22 25.93 -4.80
C ILE A 149 -5.37 24.70 -5.68
N VAL A 150 -4.24 24.25 -6.23
CA VAL A 150 -4.21 23.11 -7.14
C VAL A 150 -3.17 22.13 -6.63
N SER A 151 -3.60 20.89 -6.40
CA SER A 151 -2.73 19.77 -6.02
C SER A 151 -2.90 18.63 -7.01
N ILE A 152 -1.79 18.16 -7.56
CA ILE A 152 -1.76 17.07 -8.53
C ILE A 152 -1.02 15.89 -7.93
N TYR A 153 -1.66 14.73 -7.94
CA TYR A 153 -1.18 13.46 -7.40
C TYR A 153 -1.03 12.43 -8.53
N ARG A 154 -0.28 11.36 -8.26
CA ARG A 154 -0.26 10.18 -9.15
C ARG A 154 -1.58 9.42 -8.99
N ALA A 155 -2.19 9.01 -10.09
CA ALA A 155 -3.28 8.06 -10.04
C ALA A 155 -2.75 6.65 -9.76
N GLU A 156 -3.50 5.86 -9.00
CA GLU A 156 -3.19 4.44 -8.84
C GLU A 156 -3.28 3.75 -10.22
N PRO A 157 -2.21 3.08 -10.68
CA PRO A 157 -2.27 2.31 -11.91
C PRO A 157 -3.31 1.18 -11.79
N ARG A 158 -4.15 1.00 -12.81
CA ARG A 158 -5.25 -0.01 -12.78
C ARG A 158 -4.78 -1.45 -12.53
N TRP A 159 -3.54 -1.76 -12.88
CA TRP A 159 -2.95 -3.09 -12.64
C TRP A 159 -2.44 -3.28 -11.22
N LEU A 160 -2.23 -2.19 -10.46
CA LEU A 160 -1.56 -2.23 -9.17
C LEU A 160 -2.34 -3.03 -8.13
N THR A 161 -3.64 -2.78 -8.02
CA THR A 161 -4.56 -3.52 -7.16
C THR A 161 -4.49 -5.02 -7.46
N GLY A 162 -4.58 -5.39 -8.74
CA GLY A 162 -4.51 -6.78 -9.19
C GLY A 162 -3.17 -7.46 -8.88
N SER A 163 -2.05 -6.79 -9.15
CA SER A 163 -0.71 -7.32 -8.84
C SER A 163 -0.47 -7.44 -7.34
N THR A 164 -0.97 -6.49 -6.56
CA THR A 164 -0.88 -6.50 -5.09
C THR A 164 -1.59 -7.72 -4.51
N LEU A 165 -2.82 -7.99 -4.96
CA LEU A 165 -3.57 -9.18 -4.55
C LEU A 165 -2.89 -10.47 -5.00
N ALA A 166 -2.44 -10.55 -6.25
CA ALA A 166 -1.80 -11.75 -6.78
C ALA A 166 -0.52 -12.11 -6.01
N VAL A 167 0.36 -11.13 -5.77
CA VAL A 167 1.59 -11.33 -5.00
C VAL A 167 1.28 -11.59 -3.52
N GLY A 168 0.23 -10.97 -2.97
CA GLY A 168 -0.28 -11.28 -1.64
C GLY A 168 -0.67 -12.75 -1.50
N LEU A 169 -1.46 -13.29 -2.43
CA LEU A 169 -1.86 -14.71 -2.43
C LEU A 169 -0.65 -15.65 -2.55
N LEU A 170 0.32 -15.33 -3.41
CA LEU A 170 1.57 -16.08 -3.51
C LEU A 170 2.36 -16.04 -2.20
N GLY A 171 2.40 -14.88 -1.54
CA GLY A 171 2.98 -14.70 -0.21
C GLY A 171 2.28 -15.57 0.84
N MET A 172 0.95 -15.67 0.80
CA MET A 172 0.19 -16.54 1.71
C MET A 172 0.55 -18.01 1.54
N LEU A 173 0.65 -18.47 0.29
CA LEU A 173 1.05 -19.83 -0.04
C LEU A 173 2.48 -20.11 0.43
N ALA A 174 3.42 -19.19 0.16
CA ALA A 174 4.80 -19.31 0.60
C ALA A 174 4.90 -19.38 2.14
N GLY A 175 4.18 -18.51 2.86
CA GLY A 175 4.11 -18.51 4.32
C GLY A 175 3.53 -19.80 4.89
N TRP A 176 2.52 -20.37 4.22
CA TRP A 176 1.94 -21.66 4.60
C TRP A 176 2.94 -22.80 4.49
N LEU A 177 3.63 -22.88 3.33
CA LEU A 177 4.63 -23.91 3.06
C LEU A 177 5.82 -23.78 4.02
N LEU A 178 6.27 -22.57 4.30
CA LEU A 178 7.35 -22.31 5.26
C LEU A 178 6.97 -22.74 6.68
N ALA A 179 5.73 -22.46 7.12
CA ALA A 179 5.24 -22.91 8.41
C ALA A 179 5.16 -24.45 8.49
N GLY A 180 4.70 -25.12 7.43
CA GLY A 180 4.69 -26.58 7.35
C GLY A 180 6.10 -27.18 7.37
N TRP A 181 7.04 -26.58 6.65
CA TRP A 181 8.45 -26.97 6.66
C TRP A 181 9.07 -26.79 8.05
N ALA A 182 8.88 -25.64 8.69
CA ALA A 182 9.40 -25.36 10.03
C ALA A 182 8.80 -26.30 11.08
N SER A 183 7.49 -26.57 10.99
CA SER A 183 6.82 -27.52 11.88
C SER A 183 7.43 -28.91 11.80
N ARG A 184 7.79 -29.40 10.61
CA ARG A 184 8.46 -30.71 10.43
C ARG A 184 9.88 -30.71 11.01
N ARG A 185 10.60 -29.59 10.91
CA ARG A 185 11.96 -29.45 11.49
C ARG A 185 11.96 -29.44 13.03
N LEU A 186 10.87 -28.97 13.63
CA LEU A 186 10.77 -28.74 15.08
C LEU A 186 10.02 -29.85 15.84
N GLU A 187 9.44 -30.84 15.15
CA GLU A 187 8.58 -31.89 15.73
C GLU A 187 9.20 -32.62 16.94
N HIS A 188 10.51 -32.88 16.92
CA HIS A 188 11.22 -33.61 17.99
C HIS A 188 11.98 -32.69 18.96
N ARG A 189 11.74 -31.37 18.89
CA ARG A 189 12.47 -30.36 19.67
C ARG A 189 11.47 -29.45 20.39
N PRO A 190 10.79 -29.93 21.45
CA PRO A 190 9.67 -29.22 22.07
C PRO A 190 10.04 -27.81 22.56
N LEU A 191 11.25 -27.64 23.11
CA LEU A 191 11.74 -26.33 23.55
C LEU A 191 11.96 -25.37 22.38
N ALA A 192 12.64 -25.81 21.31
CA ALA A 192 12.87 -24.98 20.14
C ALA A 192 11.55 -24.64 19.42
N ALA A 193 10.64 -25.62 19.35
CA ALA A 193 9.28 -25.43 18.84
C ALA A 193 8.51 -24.38 19.64
N ALA A 194 8.55 -24.45 20.97
CA ALA A 194 7.90 -23.49 21.84
C ALA A 194 8.48 -22.08 21.67
N LEU A 195 9.82 -21.92 21.69
CA LEU A 195 10.47 -20.63 21.50
C LEU A 195 10.17 -20.01 20.13
N ALA A 196 10.26 -20.81 19.06
CA ALA A 196 9.92 -20.36 17.71
C ALA A 196 8.44 -19.97 17.61
N ALA A 197 7.53 -20.77 18.18
CA ALA A 197 6.10 -20.44 18.21
C ALA A 197 5.83 -19.16 18.99
N THR A 198 6.43 -18.96 20.17
CA THR A 198 6.30 -17.73 20.95
C THR A 198 6.84 -16.52 20.20
N ALA A 199 8.01 -16.62 19.58
CA ALA A 199 8.59 -15.54 18.80
C ALA A 199 7.71 -15.17 17.59
N VAL A 200 7.19 -16.17 16.86
CA VAL A 200 6.27 -15.95 15.76
C VAL A 200 4.96 -15.33 16.25
N ILE A 201 4.31 -15.89 17.26
CA ILE A 201 3.04 -15.34 17.80
C ILE A 201 3.24 -13.90 18.27
N GLY A 202 4.30 -13.62 19.03
CA GLY A 202 4.63 -12.28 19.49
C GLY A 202 4.85 -11.31 18.32
N GLY A 203 5.62 -11.71 17.31
CA GLY A 203 5.82 -10.90 16.11
C GLY A 203 4.54 -10.66 15.31
N LEU A 204 3.68 -11.66 15.17
CA LEU A 204 2.40 -11.52 14.46
C LEU A 204 1.44 -10.59 15.22
N VAL A 205 1.38 -10.69 16.55
CA VAL A 205 0.56 -9.79 17.38
C VAL A 205 1.01 -8.34 17.20
N LEU A 206 2.32 -8.08 17.15
CA LEU A 206 2.87 -6.75 16.90
C LEU A 206 2.54 -6.20 15.50
N LEU A 207 2.24 -7.06 14.52
CA LEU A 207 1.86 -6.66 13.17
C LEU A 207 0.35 -6.43 13.00
N ILE A 208 -0.51 -6.80 13.98
CA ILE A 208 -1.96 -6.63 13.87
C ILE A 208 -2.36 -5.18 13.59
N PRO A 209 -1.85 -4.16 14.30
CA PRO A 209 -2.23 -2.76 14.04
C PRO A 209 -1.89 -2.32 12.62
N ALA A 210 -0.68 -2.64 12.15
CA ALA A 210 -0.23 -2.33 10.80
C ALA A 210 -1.11 -3.01 9.72
N TRP A 211 -1.46 -4.28 9.93
CA TRP A 211 -2.34 -5.02 9.04
C TRP A 211 -3.76 -4.45 8.99
N LEU A 212 -4.34 -4.11 10.15
CA LEU A 212 -5.67 -3.52 10.23
C LEU A 212 -5.71 -2.16 9.53
N LEU A 213 -4.73 -1.29 9.80
CA LEU A 213 -4.65 0.03 9.17
C LEU A 213 -4.54 -0.09 7.65
N GLY A 214 -3.61 -0.92 7.16
CA GLY A 214 -3.45 -1.15 5.72
C GLY A 214 -4.71 -1.75 5.07
N SER A 215 -5.39 -2.68 5.75
CA SER A 215 -6.61 -3.31 5.22
C SER A 215 -7.78 -2.32 5.13
N LEU A 216 -7.96 -1.46 6.13
CA LEU A 216 -9.00 -0.43 6.11
C LEU A 216 -8.77 0.59 4.99
N GLN A 217 -7.52 1.02 4.80
CA GLN A 217 -7.14 1.91 3.70
C GLN A 217 -7.35 1.26 2.34
N TYR A 218 -6.99 -0.02 2.21
CA TYR A 218 -7.18 -0.77 0.97
C TYR A 218 -8.64 -0.86 0.55
N LEU A 219 -9.55 -1.05 1.50
CA LEU A 219 -10.99 -1.05 1.25
C LEU A 219 -11.48 0.32 0.74
N GLY A 220 -10.88 1.42 1.22
CA GLY A 220 -11.12 2.78 0.72
C GLY A 220 -10.66 2.96 -0.73
N THR A 221 -9.49 2.43 -1.11
CA THR A 221 -9.06 2.48 -2.52
C THR A 221 -9.98 1.69 -3.46
N LEU A 222 -10.57 0.59 -2.99
CA LEU A 222 -11.49 -0.21 -3.79
C LEU A 222 -12.82 0.51 -4.12
N SER A 223 -13.22 1.52 -3.35
CA SER A 223 -14.41 2.31 -3.70
C SER A 223 -14.17 3.26 -4.87
N GLY A 224 -12.91 3.49 -5.26
CA GLY A 224 -12.54 4.29 -6.44
C GLY A 224 -12.80 5.79 -6.31
N THR A 225 -13.25 6.26 -5.15
CA THR A 225 -13.73 7.63 -4.92
C THR A 225 -12.70 8.56 -4.27
N ALA A 226 -11.57 8.05 -3.79
CA ALA A 226 -10.64 8.83 -2.98
C ALA A 226 -9.32 9.12 -3.72
N VAL A 227 -8.75 10.30 -3.43
CA VAL A 227 -7.31 10.53 -3.56
C VAL A 227 -6.60 9.42 -2.77
N PRO A 228 -5.48 8.87 -3.23
CA PRO A 228 -4.74 7.88 -2.46
C PRO A 228 -4.13 8.56 -1.23
N ASP A 229 -4.92 8.72 -0.17
CA ASP A 229 -4.50 9.45 1.03
C ASP A 229 -3.35 8.75 1.74
N SER A 230 -3.24 7.43 1.60
CA SER A 230 -2.20 6.64 2.24
C SER A 230 -1.89 5.33 1.50
N PRO A 231 -0.63 4.86 1.55
CA PRO A 231 -0.25 3.60 0.92
C PRO A 231 -0.65 2.38 1.76
N PHE A 232 -0.92 1.25 1.12
CA PHE A 232 -1.25 -0.01 1.80
C PHE A 232 -0.21 -0.47 2.84
N TRP A 233 1.06 -0.10 2.63
CA TRP A 233 2.17 -0.45 3.53
C TRP A 233 2.45 0.62 4.59
N ARG A 234 1.58 1.62 4.77
CA ARG A 234 1.79 2.74 5.71
C ARG A 234 2.17 2.27 7.12
N GLY A 235 1.44 1.29 7.66
CA GLY A 235 1.71 0.73 8.98
C GLY A 235 3.06 0.01 9.15
N LEU A 236 3.82 -0.19 8.07
CA LEU A 236 5.15 -0.79 8.08
C LEU A 236 6.28 0.26 8.03
N VAL A 237 5.97 1.54 7.86
CA VAL A 237 6.97 2.61 7.73
C VAL A 237 7.42 3.07 9.12
N PRO A 238 8.72 3.01 9.48
CA PRO A 238 9.22 3.30 10.84
C PRO A 238 8.78 4.65 11.41
N THR A 239 8.60 5.65 10.54
CA THR A 239 8.25 7.02 10.93
C THR A 239 6.74 7.24 11.09
N ASP A 240 5.93 6.22 10.84
CA ASP A 240 4.48 6.24 11.03
C ASP A 240 4.09 5.64 12.38
N GLU A 241 2.86 5.90 12.83
CA GLU A 241 2.39 5.63 14.21
C GLU A 241 2.62 4.17 14.66
N PHE A 242 2.56 3.21 13.72
CA PHE A 242 2.69 1.77 14.02
C PHE A 242 3.96 1.12 13.47
N GLY A 243 4.73 1.81 12.62
CA GLY A 243 5.85 1.15 11.93
C GLY A 243 7.03 0.80 12.83
N GLY A 244 7.16 1.48 13.98
CA GLY A 244 8.13 1.09 15.01
C GLY A 244 7.96 -0.36 15.49
N MET A 245 6.74 -0.90 15.45
CA MET A 245 6.46 -2.29 15.86
C MET A 245 6.79 -3.32 14.78
N ALA A 246 6.86 -2.93 13.51
CA ALA A 246 7.15 -3.84 12.40
C ALA A 246 8.59 -4.41 12.46
N TYR A 247 9.54 -3.62 12.99
CA TYR A 247 10.95 -4.03 13.14
C TYR A 247 11.15 -5.18 14.14
N PRO A 248 10.73 -5.05 15.42
CA PRO A 248 10.84 -6.15 16.37
C PRO A 248 10.02 -7.37 15.93
N ALA A 249 8.88 -7.16 15.26
CA ALA A 249 8.12 -8.26 14.67
C ALA A 249 8.91 -9.02 13.60
N GLY A 250 9.50 -8.31 12.63
CA GLY A 250 10.33 -8.89 11.59
C GLY A 250 11.56 -9.62 12.17
N ALA A 251 12.19 -9.03 13.20
CA ALA A 251 13.31 -9.66 13.90
C ALA A 251 12.91 -10.95 14.61
N ALA A 252 11.78 -10.96 15.32
CA ALA A 252 11.27 -12.14 16.03
C ALA A 252 10.92 -13.29 15.06
N ILE A 253 10.25 -12.97 13.95
CA ILE A 253 9.90 -13.94 12.90
C ILE A 253 11.17 -14.51 12.24
N THR A 254 12.13 -13.64 11.91
CA THR A 254 13.42 -14.05 11.32
C THR A 254 14.20 -14.98 12.24
N ALA A 255 14.27 -14.66 13.54
CA ALA A 255 14.92 -15.50 14.54
C ALA A 255 14.26 -16.88 14.64
N ALA A 256 12.93 -16.95 14.62
CA ALA A 256 12.21 -18.22 14.64
C ALA A 256 12.50 -19.09 13.40
N ILE A 257 12.55 -18.48 12.22
CA ILE A 257 12.91 -19.17 10.97
C ILE A 257 14.36 -19.69 11.05
N ALA A 258 15.28 -18.87 11.56
CA ALA A 258 16.67 -19.28 11.75
C ALA A 258 16.80 -20.48 12.71
N VAL A 259 16.06 -20.49 13.82
CA VAL A 259 16.00 -21.64 14.75
C VAL A 259 15.53 -22.91 14.04
N ALA A 260 14.48 -22.81 13.21
CA ALA A 260 13.99 -23.95 12.44
C ALA A 260 15.02 -24.45 11.39
N ALA A 261 15.74 -23.52 10.74
CA ALA A 261 16.75 -23.83 9.74
C ALA A 261 17.98 -24.55 10.32
N LEU A 262 18.39 -24.16 11.53
CA LEU A 262 19.53 -24.76 12.24
C LEU A 262 19.22 -26.16 12.81
N CYS A 263 17.95 -26.56 12.88
CA CYS A 263 17.57 -27.91 13.30
C CYS A 263 17.78 -28.91 12.14
N PRO A 264 18.57 -29.99 12.30
CA PRO A 264 18.79 -30.97 11.24
C PRO A 264 17.49 -31.69 10.85
N PRO A 265 17.32 -32.10 9.58
CA PRO A 265 16.16 -32.87 9.17
C PRO A 265 16.13 -34.21 9.89
N ARG A 266 14.92 -34.76 10.10
CA ARG A 266 14.74 -36.11 10.64
C ARG A 266 15.53 -37.09 9.75
N PRO A 267 16.38 -37.95 10.33
CA PRO A 267 16.96 -39.06 9.58
C PRO A 267 15.82 -39.84 8.95
N ALA A 268 15.88 -40.08 7.64
CA ALA A 268 14.91 -40.97 7.00
C ALA A 268 14.87 -42.26 7.82
N PRO A 269 13.68 -42.81 8.15
CA PRO A 269 13.62 -44.11 8.81
C PRO A 269 14.53 -45.03 8.01
N ALA A 270 15.51 -45.64 8.67
CA ALA A 270 16.40 -46.57 7.99
C ALA A 270 15.48 -47.51 7.22
N THR A 271 15.58 -47.50 5.89
CA THR A 271 14.87 -48.47 5.07
C THR A 271 15.37 -49.81 5.57
N ASP A 272 14.54 -50.45 6.40
CA ASP A 272 14.80 -51.76 6.93
C ASP A 272 15.22 -52.58 5.72
N PRO A 273 16.47 -53.08 5.66
CA PRO A 273 16.93 -53.80 4.49
C PRO A 273 15.91 -54.91 4.28
N GLY A 274 15.08 -54.76 3.24
CA GLY A 274 13.95 -55.65 3.04
C GLY A 274 14.44 -57.10 3.04
N PRO A 275 13.57 -58.08 3.34
CA PRO A 275 13.93 -59.49 3.53
C PRO A 275 14.60 -60.19 2.32
N ALA A 276 15.00 -59.45 1.28
CA ALA A 276 15.76 -59.91 0.12
C ALA A 276 17.12 -60.55 0.46
N SER A 277 17.64 -60.42 1.68
CA SER A 277 18.87 -61.12 2.12
C SER A 277 18.62 -62.53 2.67
N HIS A 278 17.37 -62.98 2.85
CA HIS A 278 17.10 -64.34 3.33
C HIS A 278 16.90 -65.38 2.21
N LEU A 279 16.78 -64.97 0.94
CA LEU A 279 16.55 -65.90 -0.18
C LEU A 279 17.83 -66.38 -0.87
N THR A 280 19.01 -65.86 -0.53
CA THR A 280 20.28 -66.30 -1.17
C THR A 280 20.98 -67.45 -0.45
N HIS A 281 20.50 -67.89 0.73
CA HIS A 281 21.16 -68.98 1.47
C HIS A 281 20.53 -70.37 1.26
N GLU A 282 19.29 -70.46 0.75
CA GLU A 282 18.65 -71.76 0.45
C GLU A 282 18.98 -72.31 -0.94
N ALA A 283 19.44 -71.50 -1.89
CA ALA A 283 19.78 -71.97 -3.24
C ALA A 283 21.13 -72.71 -3.33
N ASN A 284 21.92 -72.76 -2.24
CA ASN A 284 23.26 -73.35 -2.25
C ASN A 284 23.37 -74.69 -1.50
N LEU A 285 22.25 -75.24 -1.00
CA LEU A 285 22.21 -76.55 -0.33
C LEU A 285 21.88 -77.72 -1.27
N ASP A 286 21.53 -77.45 -2.53
CA ASP A 286 21.12 -78.48 -3.50
C ASP A 286 22.22 -78.84 -4.53
N GLN A 287 23.43 -78.29 -4.40
CA GLN A 287 24.55 -78.56 -5.32
C GLN A 287 25.57 -79.61 -4.83
N ASP A 288 25.47 -80.12 -3.60
CA ASP A 288 26.43 -81.08 -3.03
C ASP A 288 25.92 -82.56 -3.00
N GLN A 289 24.89 -82.91 -3.78
CA GLN A 289 24.36 -84.30 -3.86
C GLN A 289 24.56 -85.02 -5.22
N LYS A 290 25.61 -84.72 -5.99
CA LYS A 290 26.03 -85.55 -7.15
C LYS A 290 27.52 -85.77 -7.16
#